data_AF-A0A9E7I5G0-F1
#
_entry.id   AF-A0A9E7I5G0-F1
#
_cell.length_a   1.000
_cell.length_b   1.000
_cell.length_c   1.000
_cell.angle_alpha   90.00
_cell.angle_beta   90.00
_cell.angle_gamma   90.00
#
_symmetry.space_group_name_H-M   'P 1'
#
loop_
_entity.id
_entity.type
_entity.pdbx_description
1 polymer ?
#
loop_
_entity_poly.entity_id
_entity_poly.type
_entity_poly.pdbx_seq_one_letter_code
_entity_poly.pdbx_strand_id
1 'polypeptide(L)'
;MRGYLHKSLSTVLEFIVENDRANLITSPQLLEFVSFYITQDTQKHQLLPELLTGCFRVTGKILTQCSLKDPITGDLTVEASAVPIDSVDIQLICVESILAGERFITDTSVIQTTQIADGDICRSLTLPIYVVLPRLLVCPTLFAGWRW
;
A
#
# COMPACT_ATOMS: atom_id res chain seq x y z
N MET A 1 25.35 23.07 48.50
CA MET A 1 25.08 21.86 47.67
C MET A 1 24.95 22.33 46.22
N ARG A 2 25.97 22.13 45.38
CA ARG A 2 25.99 22.58 43.97
C ARG A 2 25.24 21.57 43.11
N GLY A 3 24.18 22.00 42.43
CA GLY A 3 23.47 21.18 41.45
C GLY A 3 24.33 20.96 40.21
N TYR A 4 24.67 19.71 39.95
CA TYR A 4 25.35 19.29 38.72
C TYR A 4 24.40 19.44 37.53
N LEU A 5 24.92 19.95 36.40
CA LEU A 5 24.21 20.17 35.14
C LEU A 5 23.36 18.95 34.73
N HIS A 6 22.04 19.12 34.73
CA HIS A 6 21.09 18.22 34.09
C HIS A 6 20.99 18.59 32.60
N LYS A 7 22.03 18.28 31.81
CA LYS A 7 21.93 18.33 30.35
C LYS A 7 21.66 16.93 29.82
N SER A 8 20.55 16.77 29.13
CA SER A 8 20.18 15.52 28.46
C SER A 8 21.26 15.16 27.43
N LEU A 9 21.75 13.91 27.48
CA LEU A 9 22.64 13.34 26.47
C LEU A 9 21.88 13.24 25.14
N SER A 10 22.38 13.94 24.11
CA SER A 10 21.88 13.84 22.74
C SER A 10 23.01 13.40 21.82
N THR A 11 22.76 12.37 21.01
CA THR A 11 23.64 11.96 19.91
C THR A 11 22.93 12.27 18.60
N VAL A 12 23.64 12.90 17.67
CA VAL A 12 23.18 13.16 16.30
C VAL A 12 23.96 12.22 15.39
N LEU A 13 23.26 11.41 14.61
CA LEU A 13 23.85 10.57 13.57
C LEU A 13 23.49 11.15 12.22
N GLU A 14 24.49 11.53 11.45
CA GLU A 14 24.35 11.98 10.06
C GLU A 14 24.93 10.90 9.15
N PHE A 15 24.25 10.60 8.05
CA PHE A 15 24.79 9.77 6.99
C PHE A 15 24.54 10.41 5.64
N ILE A 16 25.50 10.23 4.74
CA ILE A 16 25.45 10.71 3.36
C ILE A 16 25.12 9.50 2.50
N VAL A 17 23.97 9.53 1.83
CA VAL A 17 23.61 8.52 0.84
C VAL A 17 24.04 9.02 -0.53
N GLU A 18 25.17 8.52 -1.01
CA GLU A 18 25.59 8.72 -2.38
C GLU A 18 24.92 7.66 -3.25
N ASN A 19 23.90 8.07 -4.01
CA ASN A 19 23.27 7.23 -5.02
C ASN A 19 24.03 7.42 -6.33
N ASP A 20 24.72 6.37 -6.79
CA ASP A 20 25.33 6.38 -8.13
C ASP A 20 24.19 6.56 -9.16
N ARG A 21 24.25 7.65 -9.93
CA ARG A 21 23.23 7.97 -10.95
C ARG A 21 23.20 6.92 -12.07
N ALA A 22 24.05 5.91 -12.03
CA ALA A 22 24.27 4.92 -13.07
C ALA A 22 23.12 3.92 -13.32
N ASN A 23 22.02 3.92 -12.55
CA ASN A 23 20.85 3.09 -12.86
C ASN A 23 19.51 3.82 -12.62
N LEU A 24 19.46 5.13 -12.87
CA LEU A 24 18.16 5.76 -13.12
C LEU A 24 17.66 5.16 -14.44
N ILE A 25 16.73 4.21 -14.37
CA ILE A 25 15.96 3.76 -15.53
C ILE A 25 15.35 5.01 -16.15
N THR A 26 16.03 5.54 -17.17
CA THR A 26 15.68 6.78 -17.85
C THR A 26 14.80 6.43 -19.05
N SER A 27 13.75 5.67 -18.80
CA SER A 27 12.53 5.81 -19.57
C SER A 27 11.56 6.57 -18.65
N PRO A 28 10.71 7.48 -19.17
CA PRO A 28 9.48 7.75 -18.45
C PRO A 28 8.79 6.40 -18.34
N GLN A 29 8.90 5.75 -17.18
CA GLN A 29 8.04 4.61 -16.87
C GLN A 29 6.64 5.16 -17.03
N LEU A 30 5.98 4.79 -18.12
CA LEU A 30 4.58 5.11 -18.33
C LEU A 30 3.89 4.62 -17.06
N LEU A 31 3.28 5.55 -16.33
CA LEU A 31 2.49 5.24 -15.15
C LEU A 31 1.40 4.27 -15.60
N GLU A 32 1.65 2.98 -15.40
CA GLU A 32 0.79 1.93 -15.90
C GLU A 32 -0.27 1.67 -14.85
N PHE A 33 -1.51 2.01 -15.20
CA PHE A 33 -2.67 1.57 -14.47
C PHE A 33 -2.85 0.07 -14.70
N VAL A 34 -2.75 -0.70 -13.63
CA VAL A 34 -3.07 -2.11 -13.66
C VAL A 34 -4.50 -2.31 -13.23
N SER A 35 -5.25 -3.04 -14.06
CA SER A 35 -6.63 -3.43 -13.74
C SER A 35 -6.62 -4.55 -12.71
N PHE A 36 -7.52 -4.46 -11.74
CA PHE A 36 -7.76 -5.51 -10.77
C PHE A 36 -9.25 -5.87 -10.74
N TYR A 37 -9.52 -7.08 -10.28
CA TYR A 37 -10.87 -7.53 -9.97
C TYR A 37 -10.83 -8.34 -8.68
N ILE A 38 -11.86 -8.16 -7.88
CA ILE A 38 -12.09 -8.86 -6.63
C ILE A 38 -13.41 -9.58 -6.79
N THR A 39 -13.33 -10.90 -6.82
CA THR A 39 -14.44 -11.84 -6.88
C THR A 39 -14.27 -12.88 -5.77
N GLN A 40 -15.31 -13.66 -5.51
CA GLN A 40 -15.30 -14.72 -4.50
C GLN A 40 -14.11 -15.70 -4.60
N ASP A 41 -13.62 -15.96 -5.81
CA ASP A 41 -12.51 -16.88 -6.10
C ASP A 41 -11.11 -16.24 -5.99
N THR A 42 -11.03 -14.90 -5.94
CA THR A 42 -9.75 -14.18 -5.79
C THR A 42 -9.35 -13.92 -4.34
N GLN A 43 -10.27 -14.10 -3.40
CA GLN A 43 -10.07 -13.75 -2.00
C GLN A 43 -9.45 -14.92 -1.22
N LYS A 44 -8.42 -14.60 -0.43
CA LYS A 44 -7.76 -15.56 0.47
C LYS A 44 -8.47 -15.68 1.82
N HIS A 45 -9.28 -14.68 2.17
CA HIS A 45 -10.01 -14.62 3.44
C HIS A 45 -11.39 -15.27 3.31
N GLN A 46 -11.92 -15.77 4.43
CA GLN A 46 -13.28 -16.31 4.47
C GLN A 46 -14.28 -15.19 4.17
N LEU A 47 -15.10 -15.41 3.15
CA LEU A 47 -16.19 -14.52 2.79
C LEU A 47 -17.48 -14.98 3.44
N LEU A 48 -18.42 -14.04 3.58
CA LEU A 48 -19.78 -14.35 4.00
C LEU A 48 -20.44 -15.35 3.02
N PRO A 49 -21.16 -16.37 3.49
CA PRO A 49 -21.83 -17.35 2.62
C PRO A 49 -22.74 -16.72 1.55
N GLU A 50 -23.35 -15.59 1.87
CA GLU A 50 -24.22 -14.82 0.99
C GLU A 50 -23.45 -14.21 -0.20
N LEU A 51 -22.18 -13.81 0.02
CA LEU A 51 -21.29 -13.33 -1.05
C LEU A 51 -20.84 -14.47 -1.98
N LEU A 52 -20.76 -15.71 -1.47
CA LEU A 52 -20.41 -16.89 -2.26
C LEU A 52 -21.54 -17.34 -3.20
N THR A 53 -22.77 -16.92 -2.93
CA THR A 53 -23.97 -17.36 -3.67
C THR A 53 -24.57 -16.28 -4.56
N GLY A 54 -24.40 -14.99 -4.21
CA GLY A 54 -25.08 -13.89 -4.90
C GLY A 54 -24.18 -12.96 -5.73
N CYS A 55 -23.16 -13.52 -6.40
CA CYS A 55 -22.33 -12.80 -7.39
C CYS A 55 -21.64 -11.54 -6.82
N PHE A 56 -20.58 -11.74 -6.03
CA PHE A 56 -19.70 -10.64 -5.60
C PHE A 56 -18.66 -10.31 -6.68
N ARG A 57 -18.62 -9.04 -7.10
CA ARG A 57 -17.62 -8.53 -8.04
C ARG A 57 -17.34 -7.05 -7.82
N VAL A 58 -16.07 -6.73 -7.64
CA VAL A 58 -15.52 -5.37 -7.62
C VAL A 58 -14.43 -5.32 -8.68
N THR A 59 -14.35 -4.23 -9.44
CA THR A 59 -13.32 -4.00 -10.43
C THR A 59 -12.71 -2.63 -10.26
N GLY A 60 -11.49 -2.43 -10.74
CA GLY A 60 -10.86 -1.13 -10.70
C GLY A 60 -9.53 -1.12 -11.39
N LYS A 61 -8.85 0.01 -11.30
CA LYS A 61 -7.47 0.16 -11.74
C LYS A 61 -6.70 1.04 -10.79
N ILE A 62 -5.42 0.75 -10.62
CA ILE A 62 -4.55 1.50 -9.71
C ILE A 62 -3.17 1.66 -10.34
N LEU A 63 -2.51 2.79 -10.05
CA LEU A 63 -1.13 2.98 -10.42
C LEU A 63 -0.23 1.99 -9.67
N THR A 64 0.68 1.36 -10.40
CA THR A 64 1.66 0.40 -9.83
C THR A 64 2.92 1.06 -9.31
N GLN A 65 3.17 2.31 -9.70
CA GLN A 65 4.36 3.08 -9.34
C GLN A 65 3.95 4.54 -9.12
N CYS A 66 4.53 5.18 -8.11
CA CYS A 66 4.38 6.61 -7.85
C CYS A 66 5.62 7.14 -7.12
N SER A 67 5.86 8.45 -7.20
CA SER A 67 6.83 9.10 -6.32
C SER A 67 6.30 9.12 -4.89
N LEU A 68 7.17 9.15 -3.88
CA LEU A 68 6.76 9.34 -2.48
C LEU A 68 6.03 10.67 -2.22
N LYS A 69 6.14 11.62 -3.17
CA LYS A 69 5.46 12.91 -3.12
C LYS A 69 4.07 12.88 -3.76
N ASP A 70 3.83 11.88 -4.61
CA ASP A 70 2.60 11.75 -5.37
C ASP A 70 1.63 10.83 -4.62
N PRO A 71 0.31 11.05 -4.74
CA PRO A 71 -0.67 10.13 -4.22
C PRO A 71 -0.70 8.83 -5.02
N ILE A 72 -1.12 7.74 -4.38
CA ILE A 72 -1.59 6.55 -5.07
C ILE A 72 -2.94 6.90 -5.69
N THR A 73 -3.05 6.78 -7.01
CA THR A 73 -4.29 7.10 -7.75
C THR A 73 -4.87 5.87 -8.46
N GLY A 74 -6.18 5.85 -8.58
CA GLY A 74 -6.92 4.77 -9.22
C GLY A 74 -8.41 5.02 -9.19
N ASP A 75 -9.16 3.98 -9.52
CA ASP A 75 -10.58 3.91 -9.31
C ASP A 75 -11.02 2.49 -8.99
N LEU A 76 -12.21 2.39 -8.41
CA LEU A 76 -12.86 1.15 -8.03
C LEU A 76 -14.36 1.28 -8.29
N THR A 77 -14.98 0.23 -8.79
CA THR A 77 -16.42 0.12 -8.99
C THR A 77 -16.90 -1.20 -8.39
N VAL A 78 -17.92 -1.12 -7.53
CA VAL A 78 -18.65 -2.31 -7.08
C VAL A 78 -19.61 -2.69 -8.20
N GLU A 79 -19.30 -3.74 -8.95
CA GLU A 79 -20.15 -4.19 -10.07
C GLU A 79 -21.37 -4.95 -9.55
N ALA A 80 -21.15 -5.87 -8.60
CA ALA A 80 -22.21 -6.70 -8.04
C ALA A 80 -21.89 -7.09 -6.59
N SER A 81 -22.92 -7.08 -5.74
CA SER A 81 -22.88 -7.62 -4.38
C SER A 81 -24.28 -7.95 -3.89
N ALA A 82 -24.46 -9.18 -3.39
CA ALA A 82 -25.70 -9.70 -2.83
C ALA A 82 -26.07 -9.07 -1.48
N VAL A 83 -25.06 -8.59 -0.77
CA VAL A 83 -25.17 -7.99 0.56
C VAL A 83 -24.68 -6.54 0.53
N PRO A 84 -25.12 -5.69 1.48
CA PRO A 84 -24.56 -4.36 1.63
C PRO A 84 -23.04 -4.39 1.77
N ILE A 85 -22.36 -3.43 1.15
CA ILE A 85 -20.92 -3.18 1.40
C ILE A 85 -20.87 -1.89 2.19
N ASP A 86 -20.61 -1.99 3.50
CA ASP A 86 -20.72 -0.84 4.43
C ASP A 86 -19.53 0.13 4.34
N SER A 87 -18.38 -0.33 3.86
CA SER A 87 -17.22 0.54 3.68
C SER A 87 -16.26 -0.02 2.63
N VAL A 88 -15.41 0.86 2.10
CA VAL A 88 -14.24 0.47 1.31
C VAL A 88 -13.01 1.16 1.88
N ASP A 89 -12.05 0.34 2.31
CA ASP A 89 -10.79 0.80 2.88
C ASP A 89 -9.61 0.40 1.99
N ILE A 90 -8.70 1.34 1.76
CA ILE A 90 -7.41 1.10 1.11
C ILE A 90 -6.33 1.01 2.18
N GLN A 91 -5.70 -0.16 2.28
CA GLN A 91 -4.59 -0.40 3.20
C GLN A 91 -3.25 -0.29 2.48
N LEU A 92 -2.40 0.62 2.96
CA LEU A 92 -1.00 0.69 2.59
C LEU A 92 -0.21 -0.21 3.53
N ILE A 93 0.46 -1.21 2.96
CA ILE A 93 1.20 -2.24 3.70
C ILE A 93 2.67 -2.17 3.30
N CYS A 94 3.56 -2.23 4.29
CA CYS A 94 4.99 -2.40 4.06
C CYS A 94 5.35 -3.88 4.22
N VAL A 95 6.04 -4.42 3.22
CA VAL A 95 6.59 -5.78 3.25
C VAL A 95 8.09 -5.66 3.28
N GLU A 96 8.69 -6.11 4.37
CA GLU A 96 10.15 -6.05 4.58
C GLU A 96 10.69 -7.47 4.61
N SER A 97 11.77 -7.70 3.85
CA SER A 97 12.38 -9.02 3.75
C SER A 97 13.88 -8.94 3.92
N ILE A 98 14.42 -9.80 4.78
CA ILE A 98 15.86 -9.92 5.02
C ILE A 98 16.34 -11.36 4.73
N LEU A 99 17.59 -11.49 4.31
CA LEU A 99 18.25 -12.79 4.20
C LEU A 99 18.98 -13.09 5.51
N ALA A 100 18.55 -14.13 6.22
CA ALA A 100 19.16 -14.61 7.45
C ALA A 100 19.71 -16.02 7.23
N GLY A 101 21.03 -16.11 6.96
CA GLY A 101 21.66 -17.36 6.53
C GLY A 101 21.16 -17.77 5.14
N GLU A 102 20.54 -18.94 5.03
CA GLU A 102 19.98 -19.48 3.77
C GLU A 102 18.46 -19.27 3.63
N ARG A 103 17.84 -18.50 4.54
CA ARG A 103 16.37 -18.32 4.54
C ARG A 103 16.01 -16.84 4.45
N PHE A 104 14.94 -16.56 3.70
CA PHE A 104 14.30 -15.26 3.72
C PHE A 104 13.31 -15.18 4.88
N ILE A 105 13.45 -14.15 5.69
CA ILE A 105 12.49 -13.79 6.73
C ILE A 105 11.74 -12.56 6.21
N THR A 106 10.41 -12.65 6.18
CA THR A 106 9.53 -11.56 5.71
C THR A 106 8.62 -11.13 6.84
N ASP A 107 8.55 -9.82 7.05
CA ASP A 107 7.61 -9.17 7.95
C ASP A 107 6.65 -8.27 7.17
N THR A 108 5.44 -8.09 7.68
CA THR A 108 4.38 -7.32 7.00
C THR A 108 3.66 -6.44 8.00
N SER A 109 3.68 -5.13 7.77
CA SER A 109 3.09 -4.14 8.66
C SER A 109 2.11 -3.22 7.92
N VAL A 110 0.98 -2.92 8.55
CA VAL A 110 0.02 -1.92 8.02
C VAL A 110 0.53 -0.53 8.38
N ILE A 111 0.80 0.30 7.37
CA ILE A 111 1.30 1.66 7.53
C ILE A 111 0.16 2.67 7.68
N GLN A 112 -0.86 2.52 6.85
CA GLN A 112 -2.01 3.43 6.82
C GLN A 112 -3.24 2.71 6.29
N THR A 113 -4.39 2.97 6.90
CA THR A 113 -5.71 2.59 6.36
C THR A 113 -6.44 3.87 5.98
N THR A 114 -6.93 3.96 4.75
CA THR A 114 -7.69 5.10 4.25
C THR A 114 -9.07 4.62 3.81
N GLN A 115 -10.10 5.02 4.53
CA GLN A 115 -11.48 4.78 4.11
C GLN A 115 -11.80 5.71 2.94
N ILE A 116 -12.22 5.13 1.81
CA ILE A 116 -12.58 5.88 0.60
C ILE A 116 -14.10 5.91 0.38
N ALA A 117 -14.86 5.09 1.12
CA ALA A 117 -16.30 5.03 1.03
C ALA A 117 -16.91 4.49 2.34
N ASP A 118 -18.08 5.01 2.70
CA ASP A 118 -18.82 4.69 3.93
C ASP A 118 -20.33 4.61 3.64
N GLY A 119 -21.01 3.67 4.30
CA GLY A 119 -22.40 3.29 4.02
C GLY A 119 -22.53 2.26 2.88
N ASP A 120 -23.76 1.78 2.62
CA ASP A 120 -23.99 0.79 1.56
C ASP A 120 -23.62 1.33 0.18
N ILE A 121 -22.49 0.87 -0.35
CA ILE A 121 -21.91 1.40 -1.58
C ILE A 121 -22.79 1.07 -2.78
N CYS A 122 -23.11 2.13 -3.54
CA CYS A 122 -23.87 2.02 -4.78
C CYS A 122 -23.14 1.14 -5.80
N ARG A 123 -23.89 0.22 -6.42
CA ARG A 123 -23.38 -0.62 -7.50
C ARG A 123 -23.24 0.22 -8.77
N SER A 124 -22.25 -0.10 -9.60
CA SER A 124 -21.90 0.62 -10.83
C SER A 124 -21.53 2.10 -10.63
N LEU A 125 -21.28 2.53 -9.39
CA LEU A 125 -20.68 3.82 -9.09
C LEU A 125 -19.17 3.68 -9.01
N THR A 126 -18.45 4.43 -9.85
CA THR A 126 -17.00 4.48 -9.82
C THR A 126 -16.52 5.44 -8.74
N LEU A 127 -15.83 4.91 -7.74
CA LEU A 127 -15.21 5.61 -6.64
C LEU A 127 -13.74 5.93 -6.97
N PRO A 128 -13.29 7.18 -6.78
CA PRO A 128 -11.89 7.53 -7.00
C PRO A 128 -11.01 7.00 -5.86
N ILE A 129 -9.86 6.44 -6.21
CA ILE A 129 -8.77 6.17 -5.26
C ILE A 129 -7.79 7.33 -5.34
N TYR A 130 -7.57 8.01 -4.22
CA TYR A 130 -6.58 9.07 -4.08
C TYR A 130 -6.00 9.04 -2.66
N VAL A 131 -4.88 8.32 -2.48
CA VAL A 131 -4.28 8.09 -1.16
C VAL A 131 -2.92 8.77 -1.08
N VAL A 132 -2.81 9.78 -0.21
CA VAL A 132 -1.54 10.46 0.04
C VAL A 132 -0.67 9.59 0.94
N LEU A 133 0.59 9.38 0.55
CA LEU A 133 1.55 8.60 1.31
C LEU A 133 2.00 9.31 2.61
N PRO A 134 2.12 8.60 3.74
CA PRO A 134 2.53 9.19 5.01
C PRO A 134 4.05 9.43 5.05
N ARG A 135 4.48 10.67 4.79
CA ARG A 135 5.88 11.07 4.54
C ARG A 135 6.96 10.52 5.48
N LEU A 136 6.64 10.21 6.74
CA LEU A 136 7.58 9.72 7.76
C LEU A 136 7.55 8.20 7.97
N LEU A 137 6.59 7.51 7.34
CA LEU A 137 6.35 6.08 7.52
C LEU A 137 6.54 5.28 6.22
N VAL A 138 7.00 5.94 5.15
CA VAL A 138 7.26 5.30 3.85
C VAL A 138 8.66 5.63 3.35
N CYS A 139 9.21 4.70 2.57
CA CYS A 139 10.47 4.86 1.85
C CYS A 139 10.33 4.30 0.42
N PRO A 140 11.26 4.59 -0.50
CA PRO A 140 11.22 4.01 -1.83
C PRO A 140 11.35 2.49 -1.74
N THR A 141 10.65 1.75 -2.59
CA THR A 141 10.78 0.30 -2.67
C THR A 141 12.21 -0.09 -3.03
N LEU A 142 12.87 -0.86 -2.16
CA LEU A 142 14.18 -1.41 -2.41
C LEU A 142 14.03 -2.82 -2.99
N PHE A 143 14.52 -3.02 -4.22
CA PHE A 143 14.55 -4.33 -4.86
C PHE A 143 16.00 -4.81 -4.98
N ALA A 144 16.37 -5.84 -4.22
CA ALA A 144 17.73 -6.38 -4.21
C ALA A 144 18.03 -7.37 -5.37
N GLY A 145 17.21 -7.39 -6.43
CA GLY A 145 17.46 -8.18 -7.64
C GLY A 145 17.02 -9.65 -7.58
N TRP A 146 16.45 -10.12 -6.47
CA TRP A 146 15.99 -11.51 -6.32
C TRP A 146 14.55 -11.65 -6.81
N ARG A 147 14.31 -12.54 -7.77
CA ARG A 147 12.94 -12.89 -8.23
C ARG A 147 12.32 -13.86 -7.23
N TRP A 148 11.13 -13.50 -6.74
CA TRP A 148 10.22 -14.38 -5.98
C TRP A 148 9.75 -15.56 -6.84
#